data_AF-A0A212A9B6-F1
#
_entry.id   AF-A0A212A9B6-F1
#
_cell.length_a   1.000
_cell.length_b   1.000
_cell.length_c   1.000
_cell.angle_alpha   90.00
_cell.angle_beta   90.00
_cell.angle_gamma   90.00
#
_symmetry.space_group_name_H-M   'P 1'
#
loop_
_entity.id
_entity.type
_entity.pdbx_description
1 polymer ?
#
loop_
_entity_poly.entity_id
_entity_poly.type
_entity_poly.pdbx_seq_one_letter_code
_entity_poly.pdbx_strand_id
1 'polypeptide(L)'
;MSLAAPLRPRAATLLPALLPALLAGVATGVLTMVLIFAPTKIFVAGGLAFGCLAGFLGLIAIGQAERWMLLLLAFGLPLAVSFTLFLHVNTVGHYVENVGGAAGVTITLSFLAALTVLGLRLLAGRSLRMPVLVMLPWLAYAAAGVLSLLKAPDPALVWFEILRLSMLLLLMVTVANITPDRLWFFLQALAVTMIFQALISIAQGVGGTGLGLGFLGDQGVAIESVAFEAKVRSTGTLGNPNMLAYFYELLLPLLFGAWLMARGLGNHVLFGLAVTLGLAGLALSLSRGGWLAMGLLLPIEAWLLARHRFLTPRGLAVIGTGLFLTLVMVGLFGGQAMERMFGDDGGSLSHRSTMNHAAWQVFMNSPFIGQGLNNFAPAFARLDKTGATGLFGPVNHVVHNMYLFAAVEVGIIGFAGFLGIFGIGIYLGIRGFRKYRSPLSRSIALGVAFGLVAHLLHGTIDPGFRLSLPVSQVIAVLLGLLQAAFLNERSFLSEPNAIQAEEWLTRPPRLLGAERHPLR
;
A
#
# COMPACT_ATOMS: atom_id res chain seq x y z
N MET A 1 34.41 -25.73 -59.81
CA MET A 1 33.41 -25.00 -60.63
C MET A 1 32.03 -25.43 -60.14
N SER A 2 31.34 -24.57 -59.38
CA SER A 2 29.87 -24.49 -59.22
C SER A 2 29.58 -23.53 -58.06
N LEU A 3 29.23 -22.29 -58.44
CA LEU A 3 28.72 -21.24 -57.56
C LEU A 3 27.21 -21.47 -57.36
N ALA A 4 26.77 -21.73 -56.13
CA ALA A 4 25.35 -21.71 -55.79
C ALA A 4 25.00 -20.35 -55.15
N ALA A 5 24.13 -19.60 -55.82
CA ALA A 5 23.66 -18.27 -55.42
C ALA A 5 22.80 -18.29 -54.15
N PRO A 6 22.76 -17.21 -53.35
CA PRO A 6 21.86 -17.12 -52.21
C PRO A 6 20.41 -16.85 -52.66
N LEU A 7 19.48 -17.65 -52.12
CA LEU A 7 18.04 -17.51 -52.30
C LEU A 7 17.54 -16.16 -51.75
N ARG A 8 16.85 -15.39 -52.58
CA ARG A 8 16.10 -14.19 -52.14
C ARG A 8 14.98 -14.59 -51.16
N PRO A 9 14.73 -13.81 -50.09
CA PRO A 9 13.58 -14.06 -49.22
C PRO A 9 12.27 -13.83 -50.00
N ARG A 10 11.39 -14.84 -50.00
CA ARG A 10 10.06 -14.80 -50.60
C ARG A 10 9.20 -13.76 -49.87
N ALA A 11 8.55 -12.87 -50.61
CA ALA A 11 7.62 -11.84 -50.11
C ALA A 11 6.43 -12.36 -49.26
N ALA A 12 6.23 -13.69 -49.19
CA ALA A 12 5.13 -14.34 -48.49
C ALA A 12 5.24 -14.30 -46.94
N THR A 13 6.40 -14.00 -46.36
CA THR A 13 6.60 -13.91 -44.90
C THR A 13 6.38 -12.51 -44.32
N LEU A 14 6.25 -11.47 -45.15
CA LEU A 14 6.08 -10.08 -44.69
C LEU A 14 4.61 -9.70 -44.48
N LEU A 15 3.67 -10.36 -45.17
CA LEU A 15 2.24 -10.03 -45.15
C LEU A 15 1.58 -10.15 -43.75
N PRO A 16 1.87 -11.21 -42.94
CA PRO A 16 1.31 -11.34 -41.60
C PRO A 16 1.87 -10.33 -40.59
N ALA A 17 3.06 -9.78 -40.83
CA ALA A 17 3.70 -8.78 -39.98
C ALA A 17 3.30 -7.34 -40.35
N LEU A 18 2.99 -7.10 -41.63
CA LEU A 18 2.58 -5.78 -42.14
C LEU A 18 1.10 -5.49 -41.88
N LEU A 19 0.23 -6.50 -41.87
CA LEU A 19 -1.20 -6.31 -41.69
C LEU A 19 -1.58 -5.67 -40.33
N PRO A 20 -1.00 -6.07 -39.18
CA PRO A 20 -1.24 -5.40 -37.90
C PRO A 20 -0.74 -3.95 -37.88
N ALA A 21 0.41 -3.67 -38.49
CA ALA A 21 0.97 -2.33 -38.58
C ALA A 21 0.11 -1.41 -39.48
N LEU A 22 -0.42 -1.95 -40.57
CA LEU A 22 -1.32 -1.24 -41.48
C LEU A 22 -2.67 -0.95 -40.81
N LEU A 23 -3.24 -1.94 -40.10
CA LEU A 23 -4.48 -1.78 -39.33
C LEU A 23 -4.32 -0.79 -38.18
N ALA A 24 -3.18 -0.80 -37.49
CA ALA A 24 -2.86 0.19 -36.46
C ALA A 24 -2.72 1.60 -37.07
N GLY A 25 -2.06 1.73 -38.22
CA GLY A 25 -1.94 3.00 -38.95
C GLY A 25 -3.30 3.55 -39.39
N VAL A 26 -4.17 2.71 -39.95
CA VAL A 26 -5.53 3.09 -40.37
C VAL A 26 -6.39 3.46 -39.15
N ALA A 27 -6.37 2.67 -38.09
CA ALA A 27 -7.11 2.96 -36.86
C ALA A 27 -6.66 4.28 -36.23
N THR A 28 -5.34 4.56 -36.25
CA THR A 28 -4.78 5.82 -35.77
C THR A 28 -5.24 6.99 -36.64
N GLY A 29 -5.18 6.86 -37.97
CA GLY A 29 -5.65 7.91 -38.89
C GLY A 29 -7.15 8.22 -38.76
N VAL A 30 -7.98 7.18 -38.58
CA VAL A 30 -9.43 7.34 -38.34
C VAL A 30 -9.68 8.01 -37.00
N LEU A 31 -8.98 7.61 -35.94
CA LEU A 31 -9.10 8.23 -34.62
C LEU A 31 -8.68 9.71 -34.65
N THR A 32 -7.61 10.06 -35.37
CA THR A 32 -7.19 11.45 -35.55
C THR A 32 -8.25 12.28 -36.28
N MET A 33 -8.84 11.73 -37.35
CA MET A 33 -9.95 12.37 -38.09
C MET A 33 -11.17 12.61 -37.19
N VAL A 34 -11.56 11.61 -36.39
CA VAL A 34 -12.71 11.73 -35.46
C VAL A 34 -12.44 12.78 -34.38
N LEU A 35 -11.22 12.85 -33.86
CA LEU A 35 -10.86 13.82 -32.83
C LEU A 35 -10.88 15.26 -33.37
N ILE A 36 -10.46 15.51 -34.62
CA ILE A 36 -10.44 16.87 -35.22
C ILE A 36 -11.82 17.54 -35.24
N PHE A 37 -12.90 16.76 -35.36
CA PHE A 37 -14.27 17.27 -35.37
C PHE A 37 -14.98 17.16 -34.01
N ALA A 38 -14.29 16.68 -32.98
CA ALA A 38 -14.87 16.52 -31.66
C ALA A 38 -14.89 17.85 -30.90
N PRO A 39 -15.88 18.07 -30.01
CA PRO A 39 -15.87 19.18 -29.06
C PRO A 39 -14.51 19.34 -28.37
N THR A 40 -14.05 20.56 -28.09
CA THR A 40 -12.70 20.85 -27.56
C THR A 40 -12.32 19.96 -26.35
N LYS A 41 -13.28 19.65 -25.47
CA LYS A 41 -13.07 18.75 -24.33
C LYS A 41 -12.75 17.31 -24.76
N ILE A 42 -13.42 16.79 -25.78
CA ILE A 42 -13.20 15.44 -26.33
C ILE A 42 -11.92 15.42 -27.17
N PHE A 43 -11.62 16.48 -27.92
CA PHE A 43 -10.34 16.61 -28.63
C PHE A 43 -9.16 16.63 -27.66
N VAL A 44 -9.21 17.43 -26.59
CA VAL A 44 -8.17 17.48 -25.56
C VAL A 44 -8.05 16.15 -24.82
N ALA A 45 -9.18 15.53 -24.42
CA ALA A 45 -9.16 14.22 -23.77
C ALA A 45 -8.60 13.12 -24.67
N GLY A 46 -9.00 13.10 -25.95
CA GLY A 46 -8.52 12.15 -26.94
C GLY A 46 -7.04 12.38 -27.29
N GLY A 47 -6.61 13.63 -27.39
CA GLY A 47 -5.19 13.99 -27.59
C GLY A 47 -4.32 13.57 -26.40
N LEU A 48 -4.79 13.78 -25.17
CA LEU A 48 -4.12 13.30 -23.96
C LEU A 48 -4.08 11.77 -23.93
N ALA A 49 -5.19 11.09 -24.21
CA ALA A 49 -5.24 9.64 -24.26
C ALA A 49 -4.29 9.06 -25.32
N PHE A 50 -4.23 9.69 -26.51
CA PHE A 50 -3.31 9.31 -27.56
C PHE A 50 -1.85 9.56 -27.17
N GLY A 51 -1.54 10.70 -26.54
CA GLY A 51 -0.21 11.01 -26.01
C GLY A 51 0.23 10.01 -24.93
N CYS A 52 -0.66 9.65 -24.02
CA CYS A 52 -0.41 8.61 -23.01
C CYS A 52 -0.16 7.25 -23.67
N LEU A 53 -0.95 6.87 -24.68
CA LEU A 53 -0.78 5.63 -25.43
C LEU A 53 0.55 5.60 -26.18
N ALA A 54 0.87 6.66 -26.92
CA ALA A 54 2.12 6.80 -27.66
C ALA A 54 3.34 6.78 -26.72
N GLY A 55 3.26 7.50 -25.60
CA GLY A 55 4.27 7.46 -24.54
C GLY A 55 4.45 6.05 -23.98
N PHE A 56 3.36 5.35 -23.66
CA PHE A 56 3.41 3.98 -23.16
C PHE A 56 3.99 2.98 -24.18
N LEU A 57 3.61 3.08 -25.46
CA LEU A 57 4.20 2.30 -26.54
C LEU A 57 5.71 2.59 -26.68
N GLY A 58 6.11 3.86 -26.55
CA GLY A 58 7.52 4.25 -26.49
C GLY A 58 8.25 3.59 -25.32
N LEU A 59 7.64 3.56 -24.12
CA LEU A 59 8.18 2.87 -22.95
C LEU A 59 8.32 1.36 -23.14
N ILE A 60 7.39 0.72 -23.87
CA ILE A 60 7.52 -0.70 -24.26
C ILE A 60 8.70 -0.86 -25.20
N ALA A 61 8.83 -0.01 -26.23
CA ALA A 61 9.90 -0.07 -27.21
C ALA A 61 11.30 0.04 -26.59
N ILE A 62 11.46 0.83 -25.53
CA ILE A 62 12.73 0.97 -24.79
C ILE A 62 12.87 0.02 -23.58
N GLY A 63 11.92 -0.91 -23.38
CA GLY A 63 11.96 -1.89 -22.28
C GLY A 63 11.80 -1.31 -20.87
N GLN A 64 11.29 -0.09 -20.74
CA GLN A 64 11.09 0.61 -19.45
C GLN A 64 9.64 0.52 -18.95
N ALA A 65 8.68 0.05 -19.75
CA ALA A 65 7.26 -0.01 -19.40
C ALA A 65 7.00 -0.62 -18.01
N GLU A 66 7.64 -1.76 -17.69
CA GLU A 66 7.49 -2.39 -16.38
C GLU A 66 7.97 -1.48 -15.22
N ARG A 67 9.06 -0.70 -15.38
CA ARG A 67 9.49 0.26 -14.33
C ARG A 67 8.44 1.32 -14.10
N TRP A 68 7.99 1.96 -15.16
CA TRP A 68 7.03 3.05 -15.05
C TRP A 68 5.69 2.57 -14.49
N MET A 69 5.23 1.37 -14.86
CA MET A 69 4.02 0.81 -14.27
C MET A 69 4.21 0.46 -12.79
N LEU A 70 5.38 -0.02 -12.37
CA LEU A 70 5.67 -0.22 -10.93
C LEU A 70 5.71 1.11 -10.16
N LEU A 71 6.20 2.19 -10.77
CA LEU A 71 6.15 3.53 -10.20
C LEU A 71 4.70 4.01 -10.06
N LEU A 72 3.89 3.89 -11.11
CA LEU A 72 2.46 4.25 -11.07
C LEU A 72 1.67 3.40 -10.07
N LEU A 73 2.03 2.11 -9.93
CA LEU A 73 1.44 1.23 -8.94
C LEU A 73 1.65 1.79 -7.54
N ALA A 74 2.90 2.07 -7.17
CA ALA A 74 3.26 2.65 -5.87
C ALA A 74 2.65 4.04 -5.66
N PHE A 75 2.81 4.94 -6.63
CA PHE A 75 2.35 6.33 -6.54
C PHE A 75 0.83 6.45 -6.50
N GLY A 76 0.11 5.54 -7.17
CA GLY A 76 -1.34 5.48 -7.15
C GLY A 76 -1.96 4.96 -5.85
N LEU A 77 -1.17 4.38 -4.94
CA LEU A 77 -1.71 3.74 -3.72
C LEU A 77 -2.56 4.69 -2.86
N PRO A 78 -2.13 5.92 -2.54
CA PRO A 78 -2.92 6.85 -1.74
C PRO A 78 -3.87 7.74 -2.54
N LEU A 79 -3.86 7.66 -3.88
CA LEU A 79 -4.58 8.61 -4.73
C LEU A 79 -6.02 8.14 -4.99
N ALA A 80 -6.95 9.09 -4.98
CA ALA A 80 -8.33 8.87 -5.41
C ALA A 80 -8.50 8.82 -6.95
N VAL A 81 -7.41 8.65 -7.71
CA VAL A 81 -7.44 8.50 -9.17
C VAL A 81 -8.02 7.13 -9.51
N SER A 82 -9.34 7.09 -9.63
CA SER A 82 -10.12 5.89 -9.82
C SER A 82 -11.45 6.21 -10.51
N PHE A 83 -12.09 5.20 -11.06
CA PHE A 83 -13.48 5.29 -11.50
C PHE A 83 -14.25 4.08 -10.96
N THR A 84 -15.49 4.30 -10.55
CA THR A 84 -16.35 3.26 -9.97
C THR A 84 -17.45 2.89 -10.96
N LEU A 85 -17.46 1.64 -11.38
CA LEU A 85 -18.53 1.07 -12.20
C LEU A 85 -19.61 0.49 -11.30
N PHE A 86 -20.85 0.48 -11.79
CA PHE A 86 -22.01 -0.10 -11.09
C PHE A 86 -22.21 0.48 -9.68
N LEU A 87 -21.97 1.79 -9.52
CA LEU A 87 -22.13 2.47 -8.24
C LEU A 87 -23.52 2.17 -7.67
N HIS A 88 -23.54 1.53 -6.51
CA HIS A 88 -24.73 1.11 -5.83
C HIS A 88 -25.05 2.11 -4.73
N VAL A 89 -25.95 3.03 -5.06
CA VAL A 89 -26.40 4.06 -4.14
C VAL A 89 -27.69 3.57 -3.50
N ASN A 90 -27.58 2.99 -2.30
CA ASN A 90 -28.75 2.70 -1.48
C ASN A 90 -29.00 3.87 -0.52
N THR A 91 -30.03 4.65 -0.80
CA THR A 91 -30.61 5.64 0.12
C THR A 91 -31.73 4.99 0.93
N VAL A 92 -31.38 4.14 1.90
CA VAL A 92 -32.37 3.66 2.87
C VAL A 92 -32.42 4.64 4.04
N GLY A 93 -33.30 5.65 3.98
CA GLY A 93 -33.47 6.69 5.01
C GLY A 93 -32.59 7.94 4.81
N HIS A 94 -32.34 8.72 5.86
CA HIS A 94 -31.43 9.89 5.86
C HIS A 94 -29.94 9.52 5.65
N TYR A 95 -29.65 8.32 5.14
CA TYR A 95 -28.32 7.74 5.00
C TYR A 95 -27.88 7.82 3.53
N VAL A 96 -26.70 8.40 3.29
CA VAL A 96 -26.09 8.54 1.96
C VAL A 96 -24.82 7.70 1.93
N GLU A 97 -24.64 6.96 0.83
CA GLU A 97 -23.48 6.15 0.43
C GLU A 97 -23.18 4.89 1.29
N ASN A 98 -22.81 3.79 0.62
CA ASN A 98 -22.44 2.55 1.30
C ASN A 98 -21.16 2.75 2.13
N VAL A 99 -21.28 2.71 3.46
CA VAL A 99 -20.17 2.94 4.41
C VAL A 99 -19.58 1.63 4.97
N GLY A 100 -19.90 0.46 4.37
CA GLY A 100 -19.36 -0.85 4.79
C GLY A 100 -18.07 -1.29 4.08
N GLY A 101 -17.64 -0.58 3.04
CA GLY A 101 -16.63 -1.07 2.10
C GLY A 101 -16.92 -0.66 0.66
N ALA A 102 -16.87 -1.59 -0.29
CA ALA A 102 -17.04 -1.27 -1.71
C ALA A 102 -18.49 -0.88 -2.07
N ALA A 103 -18.71 0.38 -2.49
CA ALA A 103 -20.00 0.83 -3.04
C ALA A 103 -20.22 0.42 -4.51
N GLY A 104 -19.23 -0.18 -5.15
CA GLY A 104 -19.25 -0.57 -6.55
C GLY A 104 -17.91 -1.17 -6.96
N VAL A 105 -17.67 -1.32 -8.26
CA VAL A 105 -16.41 -1.83 -8.80
C VAL A 105 -15.46 -0.65 -9.05
N THR A 106 -14.63 -0.32 -8.06
CA THR A 106 -13.66 0.78 -8.15
C THR A 106 -12.35 0.31 -8.80
N ILE A 107 -12.05 0.84 -9.97
CA ILE A 107 -10.80 0.60 -10.71
C ILE A 107 -9.84 1.74 -10.42
N THR A 108 -8.76 1.44 -9.68
CA THR A 108 -7.75 2.43 -9.29
C THR A 108 -6.56 2.45 -10.25
N LEU A 109 -5.84 3.57 -10.27
CA LEU A 109 -4.59 3.70 -11.02
C LEU A 109 -3.60 2.58 -10.68
N SER A 110 -3.46 2.22 -9.39
CA SER A 110 -2.58 1.14 -8.96
C SER A 110 -3.03 -0.22 -9.49
N PHE A 111 -4.33 -0.49 -9.53
CA PHE A 111 -4.85 -1.74 -10.07
C PHE A 111 -4.59 -1.85 -11.58
N LEU A 112 -4.84 -0.78 -12.35
CA LEU A 112 -4.53 -0.74 -13.78
C LEU A 112 -3.04 -0.93 -14.07
N ALA A 113 -2.18 -0.27 -13.28
CA ALA A 113 -0.74 -0.44 -13.39
C ALA A 113 -0.30 -1.87 -13.08
N ALA A 114 -0.89 -2.49 -12.05
CA ALA A 114 -0.62 -3.88 -11.69
C ALA A 114 -1.06 -4.88 -12.77
N LEU A 115 -2.28 -4.71 -13.30
CA LEU A 115 -2.79 -5.52 -14.40
C LEU A 115 -1.89 -5.41 -15.64
N THR A 116 -1.40 -4.19 -15.92
CA THR A 116 -0.46 -3.94 -17.03
C THR A 116 0.87 -4.67 -16.81
N VAL A 117 1.45 -4.63 -15.59
CA VAL A 117 2.67 -5.38 -15.26
C VAL A 117 2.47 -6.88 -15.43
N LEU A 118 1.34 -7.43 -14.94
CA LEU A 118 1.01 -8.85 -15.12
C LEU A 118 0.87 -9.19 -16.61
N GLY A 119 0.15 -8.38 -17.38
CA GLY A 119 -0.02 -8.56 -18.82
C GLY A 119 1.32 -8.58 -19.57
N LEU A 120 2.19 -7.59 -19.30
CA LEU A 120 3.53 -7.54 -19.90
C LEU A 120 4.36 -8.80 -19.58
N ARG A 121 4.27 -9.31 -18.35
CA ARG A 121 5.00 -10.53 -17.95
C ARG A 121 4.46 -11.79 -18.62
N LEU A 122 3.13 -11.93 -18.70
CA LEU A 122 2.49 -13.06 -19.35
C LEU A 122 2.76 -13.06 -20.86
N LEU A 123 2.68 -11.90 -21.52
CA LEU A 123 3.02 -11.74 -22.94
C LEU A 123 4.50 -12.04 -23.21
N ALA A 124 5.38 -11.77 -22.25
CA ALA A 124 6.79 -12.17 -22.31
C ALA A 124 7.04 -13.66 -21.95
N GLY A 125 5.98 -14.46 -21.77
CA GLY A 125 6.09 -15.89 -21.44
C GLY A 125 6.62 -16.18 -20.03
N ARG A 126 6.61 -15.20 -19.12
CA ARG A 126 7.12 -15.38 -17.75
C ARG A 126 6.09 -16.10 -16.88
N SER A 127 6.51 -17.18 -16.22
CA SER A 127 5.69 -17.88 -15.22
C SER A 127 5.49 -17.02 -13.98
N LEU A 128 4.26 -16.94 -13.48
CA LEU A 128 3.95 -16.28 -12.20
C LEU A 128 4.09 -17.26 -11.03
N ARG A 129 4.79 -16.83 -9.98
CA ARG A 129 4.89 -17.54 -8.71
C ARG A 129 3.79 -17.05 -7.78
N MET A 130 2.91 -17.95 -7.37
CA MET A 130 1.79 -17.59 -6.50
C MET A 130 2.25 -17.49 -5.04
N PRO A 131 1.96 -16.39 -4.33
CA PRO A 131 2.23 -16.24 -2.90
C PRO A 131 1.24 -17.03 -2.04
N VAL A 132 1.18 -18.36 -2.22
CA VAL A 132 0.12 -19.25 -1.70
C VAL A 132 -0.14 -19.05 -0.20
N LEU A 133 0.91 -18.94 0.61
CA LEU A 133 0.75 -18.84 2.08
C LEU A 133 -0.02 -17.57 2.49
N VAL A 134 0.22 -16.43 1.86
CA VAL A 134 -0.51 -15.18 2.16
C VAL A 134 -1.82 -15.06 1.36
N MET A 135 -1.97 -15.81 0.26
CA MET A 135 -3.23 -15.91 -0.50
C MET A 135 -4.30 -16.72 0.24
N LEU A 136 -3.93 -17.83 0.86
CA LEU A 136 -4.88 -18.74 1.52
C LEU A 136 -5.81 -18.07 2.53
N PRO A 137 -5.33 -17.27 3.52
CA PRO A 137 -6.25 -16.60 4.45
C PRO A 137 -7.15 -15.58 3.75
N TRP A 138 -6.68 -14.99 2.65
CA TRP A 138 -7.46 -14.05 1.86
C TRP A 138 -8.59 -14.75 1.12
N LEU A 139 -8.30 -15.90 0.49
CA LEU A 139 -9.29 -16.74 -0.15
C LEU A 139 -10.28 -17.31 0.87
N ALA A 140 -9.83 -17.70 2.05
CA ALA A 140 -10.70 -18.13 3.14
C ALA A 140 -11.64 -17.01 3.60
N TYR A 141 -11.12 -15.78 3.73
CA TYR A 141 -11.92 -14.61 4.06
C TYR A 141 -12.96 -14.30 2.97
N ALA A 142 -12.57 -14.33 1.69
CA ALA A 142 -13.48 -14.15 0.57
C ALA A 142 -14.56 -15.25 0.51
N ALA A 143 -14.17 -16.51 0.70
CA ALA A 143 -15.11 -17.64 0.73
C ALA A 143 -16.12 -17.50 1.87
N ALA A 144 -15.68 -17.11 3.07
CA ALA A 144 -16.58 -16.83 4.18
C ALA A 144 -17.49 -15.61 3.91
N GLY A 145 -16.98 -14.60 3.21
CA GLY A 145 -17.79 -13.48 2.72
C GLY A 145 -18.87 -13.91 1.73
N VAL A 146 -18.60 -14.89 0.87
CA VAL A 146 -19.63 -15.50 0.01
C VAL A 146 -20.64 -16.28 0.86
N LEU A 147 -20.19 -17.02 1.89
CA LEU A 147 -21.11 -17.72 2.81
C LEU A 147 -22.04 -16.75 3.56
N SER A 148 -21.59 -15.53 3.87
CA SER A 148 -22.40 -14.54 4.55
C SER A 148 -23.53 -13.94 3.69
N LEU A 149 -23.56 -14.22 2.38
CA LEU A 149 -24.70 -13.91 1.49
C LEU A 149 -26.03 -14.44 2.05
N LEU A 150 -26.01 -15.56 2.77
CA LEU A 150 -27.20 -16.17 3.36
C LEU A 150 -27.93 -15.25 4.36
N LYS A 151 -27.25 -14.20 4.85
CA LYS A 151 -27.78 -13.24 5.82
C LYS A 151 -27.70 -11.79 5.36
N ALA A 152 -27.13 -11.53 4.19
CA ALA A 152 -26.92 -10.19 3.66
C ALA A 152 -28.26 -9.47 3.41
N PRO A 153 -28.52 -8.31 4.04
CA PRO A 153 -29.61 -7.41 3.66
C PRO A 153 -29.53 -6.99 2.19
N ASP A 154 -28.32 -6.75 1.69
CA ASP A 154 -28.02 -6.37 0.32
C ASP A 154 -26.93 -7.28 -0.29
N PRO A 155 -27.33 -8.26 -1.11
CA PRO A 155 -26.40 -9.17 -1.77
C PRO A 155 -25.42 -8.50 -2.74
N ALA A 156 -25.76 -7.34 -3.33
CA ALA A 156 -24.89 -6.67 -4.30
C ALA A 156 -23.59 -6.19 -3.65
N LEU A 157 -23.68 -5.69 -2.41
CA LEU A 157 -22.52 -5.22 -1.64
C LEU A 157 -21.52 -6.31 -1.36
N VAL A 158 -21.98 -7.55 -1.12
CA VAL A 158 -21.08 -8.69 -0.96
C VAL A 158 -20.26 -8.89 -2.22
N TRP A 159 -20.90 -8.90 -3.40
CA TRP A 159 -20.19 -9.10 -4.67
C TRP A 159 -19.19 -7.99 -5.00
N PHE A 160 -19.51 -6.73 -4.70
CA PHE A 160 -18.55 -5.63 -4.87
C PHE A 160 -17.31 -5.84 -4.01
N GLU A 161 -17.47 -6.28 -2.75
CA GLU A 161 -16.34 -6.53 -1.89
C GLU A 161 -15.56 -7.79 -2.32
N ILE A 162 -16.22 -8.84 -2.81
CA ILE A 162 -15.53 -10.00 -3.41
C ILE A 162 -14.69 -9.60 -4.63
N LEU A 163 -15.21 -8.73 -5.50
CA LEU A 163 -14.47 -8.20 -6.64
C LEU A 163 -13.28 -7.35 -6.17
N ARG A 164 -13.47 -6.47 -5.18
CA ARG A 164 -12.38 -5.70 -4.56
C ARG A 164 -11.29 -6.61 -3.99
N LEU A 165 -11.65 -7.64 -3.21
CA LEU A 165 -10.68 -8.60 -2.65
C LEU A 165 -9.91 -9.33 -3.76
N SER A 166 -10.58 -9.66 -4.87
CA SER A 166 -9.96 -10.27 -6.06
C SER A 166 -8.96 -9.33 -6.73
N MET A 167 -9.31 -8.05 -6.89
CA MET A 167 -8.41 -7.01 -7.44
C MET A 167 -7.17 -6.81 -6.56
N LEU A 168 -7.35 -6.79 -5.23
CA LEU A 168 -6.27 -6.67 -4.28
C LEU A 168 -5.36 -7.91 -4.29
N LEU A 169 -5.91 -9.11 -4.48
CA LEU A 169 -5.12 -10.34 -4.66
C LEU A 169 -4.26 -10.28 -5.93
N LEU A 170 -4.77 -9.72 -7.04
CA LEU A 170 -3.97 -9.48 -8.25
C LEU A 170 -2.85 -8.45 -8.00
N LEU A 171 -3.11 -7.40 -7.21
CA LEU A 171 -2.09 -6.43 -6.79
C LEU A 171 -0.97 -7.14 -6.01
N MET A 172 -1.33 -7.98 -5.04
CA MET A 172 -0.39 -8.79 -4.25
C MET A 172 0.43 -9.73 -5.13
N VAL A 173 -0.19 -10.44 -6.08
CA VAL A 173 0.51 -11.35 -7.01
C VAL A 173 1.50 -10.57 -7.89
N THR A 174 1.14 -9.36 -8.32
CA THR A 174 2.02 -8.49 -9.11
C THR A 174 3.30 -8.16 -8.35
N VAL A 175 3.16 -7.71 -7.11
CA VAL A 175 4.26 -7.32 -6.23
C VAL A 175 5.10 -8.53 -5.80
N ALA A 176 4.45 -9.67 -5.51
CA ALA A 176 5.11 -10.93 -5.17
C ALA A 176 6.07 -11.43 -6.25
N ASN A 177 5.85 -11.02 -7.51
CA ASN A 177 6.66 -11.41 -8.67
C ASN A 177 7.62 -10.30 -9.13
N ILE A 178 7.84 -9.25 -8.33
CA ILE A 178 8.89 -8.26 -8.62
C ILE A 178 10.25 -8.96 -8.65
N THR A 179 11.00 -8.70 -9.72
CA THR A 179 12.35 -9.21 -9.91
C THR A 179 13.35 -8.51 -8.98
N PRO A 180 14.48 -9.15 -8.63
CA PRO A 180 15.48 -8.55 -7.73
C PRO A 180 15.94 -7.16 -8.17
N ASP A 181 16.16 -6.96 -9.47
CA ASP A 181 16.62 -5.69 -10.06
C ASP A 181 15.58 -4.56 -9.96
N ARG A 182 14.30 -4.91 -9.79
CA ARG A 182 13.18 -3.96 -9.68
C ARG A 182 12.71 -3.75 -8.25
N LEU A 183 13.12 -4.58 -7.30
CA LEU A 183 12.69 -4.46 -5.90
C LEU A 183 13.15 -3.13 -5.28
N TRP A 184 14.42 -2.76 -5.47
CA TRP A 184 14.93 -1.47 -5.00
C TRP A 184 14.19 -0.30 -5.63
N PHE A 185 13.95 -0.35 -6.93
CA PHE A 185 13.19 0.67 -7.64
C PHE A 185 11.77 0.81 -7.08
N PHE A 186 11.11 -0.31 -6.77
CA PHE A 186 9.78 -0.29 -6.20
C PHE A 186 9.77 0.28 -4.76
N LEU A 187 10.79 -0.03 -3.94
CA LEU A 187 10.96 0.62 -2.62
C LEU A 187 11.20 2.13 -2.76
N GLN A 188 12.01 2.57 -3.73
CA GLN A 188 12.19 4.00 -4.05
C GLN A 188 10.87 4.66 -4.46
N ALA A 189 10.06 3.98 -5.28
CA ALA A 189 8.75 4.47 -5.68
C ALA A 189 7.80 4.64 -4.48
N LEU A 190 7.80 3.68 -3.54
CA LEU A 190 7.06 3.80 -2.27
C LEU A 190 7.59 4.98 -1.42
N ALA A 191 8.91 5.20 -1.38
CA ALA A 191 9.51 6.34 -0.68
C ALA A 191 9.11 7.69 -1.30
N VAL A 192 9.09 7.79 -2.64
CA VAL A 192 8.59 8.99 -3.34
C VAL A 192 7.11 9.22 -3.03
N THR A 193 6.31 8.15 -3.00
CA THR A 193 4.88 8.22 -2.64
C THR A 193 4.69 8.72 -1.19
N MET A 194 5.51 8.23 -0.27
CA MET A 194 5.54 8.66 1.13
C MET A 194 5.87 10.16 1.25
N ILE A 195 6.93 10.61 0.57
CA ILE A 195 7.33 12.03 0.54
C ILE A 195 6.20 12.89 -0.01
N PHE A 196 5.59 12.48 -1.12
CA PHE A 196 4.49 13.20 -1.74
C PHE A 196 3.31 13.38 -0.78
N GLN A 197 2.86 12.31 -0.11
CA GLN A 197 1.80 12.39 0.90
C GLN A 197 2.19 13.28 2.08
N ALA A 198 3.43 13.16 2.56
CA ALA A 198 3.91 13.97 3.67
C ALA A 198 3.96 15.46 3.32
N LEU A 199 4.39 15.83 2.11
CA LEU A 199 4.40 17.23 1.67
C LEU A 199 2.99 17.81 1.60
N ILE A 200 2.01 17.05 1.08
CA ILE A 200 0.59 17.47 1.10
C ILE A 200 0.11 17.64 2.54
N SER A 201 0.39 16.67 3.41
CA SER A 201 0.01 16.72 4.82
C SER A 201 0.62 17.92 5.54
N ILE A 202 1.88 18.24 5.27
CA ILE A 202 2.57 19.41 5.84
C ILE A 202 1.95 20.70 5.34
N ALA A 203 1.70 20.81 4.03
CA ALA A 203 1.07 21.99 3.45
C ALA A 203 -0.36 22.21 3.99
N GLN A 204 -1.16 21.15 4.12
CA GLN A 204 -2.48 21.20 4.78
C GLN A 204 -2.38 21.62 6.24
N GLY A 205 -1.42 21.06 6.99
CA GLY A 205 -1.24 21.34 8.42
C GLY A 205 -0.80 22.77 8.69
N VAL A 206 0.10 23.32 7.85
CA VAL A 206 0.56 24.71 7.94
C VAL A 206 -0.50 25.68 7.42
N GLY A 207 -1.17 25.34 6.32
CA GLY A 207 -2.15 26.21 5.68
C GLY A 207 -3.52 26.23 6.37
N GLY A 208 -3.83 25.21 7.18
CA GLY A 208 -5.14 25.11 7.84
C GLY A 208 -6.30 24.76 6.90
N THR A 209 -6.02 24.41 5.64
CA THR A 209 -7.03 24.23 4.59
C THR A 209 -6.61 23.13 3.59
N GLY A 210 -7.55 22.71 2.74
CA GLY A 210 -7.23 21.88 1.57
C GLY A 210 -6.40 22.63 0.53
N LEU A 211 -5.68 21.89 -0.30
CA LEU A 211 -4.83 22.41 -1.37
C LEU A 211 -5.57 22.51 -2.72
N GLY A 212 -6.84 22.12 -2.77
CA GLY A 212 -7.63 22.07 -4.00
C GLY A 212 -7.24 20.91 -4.92
N LEU A 213 -6.56 19.89 -4.39
CA LEU A 213 -6.11 18.71 -5.14
C LEU A 213 -7.17 17.59 -5.15
N GLY A 214 -8.45 17.96 -5.25
CA GLY A 214 -9.58 17.01 -5.14
C GLY A 214 -9.52 15.87 -6.17
N PHE A 215 -8.96 16.13 -7.35
CA PHE A 215 -8.74 15.10 -8.38
C PHE A 215 -7.73 14.01 -7.97
N LEU A 216 -6.87 14.30 -6.99
CA LEU A 216 -5.95 13.34 -6.37
C LEU A 216 -6.52 12.72 -5.10
N GLY A 217 -7.61 13.28 -4.54
CA GLY A 217 -8.27 12.81 -3.32
C GLY A 217 -8.18 13.75 -2.11
N ASP A 218 -7.61 14.95 -2.27
CA ASP A 218 -7.62 15.96 -1.20
C ASP A 218 -9.05 16.47 -0.95
N GLN A 219 -9.60 16.13 0.21
CA GLN A 219 -10.93 16.55 0.67
C GLN A 219 -10.85 17.70 1.70
N GLY A 220 -9.70 18.34 1.84
CA GLY A 220 -9.47 19.37 2.84
C GLY A 220 -8.88 18.86 4.15
N VAL A 221 -8.99 19.68 5.20
CA VAL A 221 -8.54 19.33 6.55
C VAL A 221 -9.72 18.90 7.41
N ALA A 222 -9.48 18.00 8.35
CA ALA A 222 -10.47 17.70 9.37
C ALA A 222 -10.31 18.66 10.55
N ILE A 223 -11.43 19.10 11.14
CA ILE A 223 -11.43 19.92 12.34
C ILE A 223 -11.95 19.06 13.49
N GLU A 224 -11.16 18.94 14.55
CA GLU A 224 -11.58 18.25 15.78
C GLU A 224 -11.48 19.22 16.96
N SER A 225 -12.53 19.30 17.77
CA SER A 225 -12.51 20.07 19.01
C SER A 225 -11.75 19.30 20.09
N VAL A 226 -10.63 19.84 20.55
CA VAL A 226 -9.84 19.31 21.66
C VAL A 226 -9.82 20.38 22.74
N ALA A 227 -10.26 20.07 23.96
CA ALA A 227 -10.34 21.05 25.06
C ALA A 227 -11.02 22.38 24.69
N PHE A 228 -12.11 22.31 23.90
CA PHE A 228 -12.87 23.46 23.37
C PHE A 228 -12.13 24.32 22.31
N GLU A 229 -10.95 23.91 21.85
CA GLU A 229 -10.24 24.53 20.74
C GLU A 229 -10.32 23.69 19.46
N ALA A 230 -10.56 24.35 18.33
CA ALA A 230 -10.61 23.70 17.02
C ALA A 230 -9.19 23.40 16.52
N LYS A 231 -8.84 22.11 16.41
CA LYS A 231 -7.54 21.67 15.88
C LYS A 231 -7.66 21.16 14.47
N VAL A 232 -6.77 21.67 13.61
CA VAL A 232 -6.60 21.23 12.23
C VAL A 232 -5.88 19.88 12.19
N ARG A 233 -6.44 18.93 11.45
CA ARG A 233 -5.87 17.62 11.19
C ARG A 233 -5.67 17.44 9.69
N SER A 234 -4.44 17.13 9.29
CA SER A 234 -4.13 16.84 7.90
C SER A 234 -4.75 15.52 7.48
N THR A 235 -5.21 15.45 6.23
CA THR A 235 -5.87 14.26 5.66
C THR A 235 -5.15 13.70 4.43
N GLY A 236 -4.14 14.42 3.93
CA GLY A 236 -3.42 14.07 2.71
C GLY A 236 -4.36 14.01 1.52
N THR A 237 -4.08 13.09 0.59
CA THR A 237 -5.05 12.75 -0.48
C THR A 237 -6.01 11.62 -0.08
N LEU A 238 -6.00 11.21 1.19
CA LEU A 238 -6.87 10.14 1.69
C LEU A 238 -8.18 10.67 2.27
N GLY A 239 -8.31 12.00 2.44
CA GLY A 239 -9.54 12.66 2.88
C GLY A 239 -9.94 12.40 4.34
N ASN A 240 -9.24 11.53 5.06
CA ASN A 240 -9.47 11.23 6.46
C ASN A 240 -8.14 11.11 7.22
N PRO A 241 -7.99 11.75 8.40
CA PRO A 241 -6.72 11.76 9.13
C PRO A 241 -6.32 10.39 9.68
N ASN A 242 -7.27 9.53 10.05
CA ASN A 242 -6.96 8.17 10.51
C ASN A 242 -6.53 7.28 9.33
N MET A 243 -7.15 7.44 8.16
CA MET A 243 -6.72 6.76 6.93
C MET A 243 -5.31 7.18 6.50
N LEU A 244 -5.00 8.47 6.63
CA LEU A 244 -3.65 8.99 6.43
C LEU A 244 -2.65 8.35 7.40
N ALA A 245 -3.00 8.25 8.69
CA ALA A 245 -2.16 7.58 9.67
C ALA A 245 -1.93 6.09 9.36
N TYR A 246 -2.98 5.36 8.94
CA TYR A 246 -2.83 3.97 8.46
C TYR A 246 -1.85 3.84 7.30
N PHE A 247 -1.93 4.75 6.33
CA PHE A 247 -1.00 4.77 5.21
C PHE A 247 0.45 4.94 5.69
N TYR A 248 0.70 5.88 6.61
CA TYR A 248 2.02 6.10 7.19
C TYR A 248 2.53 4.91 7.99
N GLU A 249 1.75 4.40 8.94
CA GLU A 249 2.19 3.34 9.85
C GLU A 249 2.44 2.00 9.16
N LEU A 250 1.74 1.73 8.04
CA LEU A 250 1.95 0.54 7.23
C LEU A 250 3.29 0.59 6.47
N LEU A 251 3.71 1.77 6.01
CA LEU A 251 4.90 1.93 5.15
C LEU A 251 6.15 2.38 5.92
N LEU A 252 6.02 3.10 7.04
CA LEU A 252 7.15 3.64 7.81
C LEU A 252 8.15 2.56 8.24
N PRO A 253 7.73 1.43 8.86
CA PRO A 253 8.66 0.35 9.23
C PRO A 253 9.45 -0.20 8.03
N LEU A 254 8.75 -0.46 6.92
CA LEU A 254 9.36 -0.93 5.67
C LEU A 254 10.42 0.05 5.14
N LEU A 255 10.08 1.33 5.06
CA LEU A 255 10.98 2.37 4.53
C LEU A 255 12.13 2.69 5.49
N PHE A 256 11.91 2.57 6.80
CA PHE A 256 12.95 2.66 7.81
C PHE A 256 13.97 1.52 7.67
N GLY A 257 13.49 0.29 7.50
CA GLY A 257 14.32 -0.85 7.15
C GLY A 257 15.09 -0.65 5.83
N ALA A 258 14.45 -0.08 4.80
CA ALA A 258 15.11 0.24 3.53
C ALA A 258 16.17 1.34 3.68
N TRP A 259 15.94 2.35 4.52
CA TRP A 259 16.89 3.43 4.80
C TRP A 259 18.19 2.90 5.41
N LEU A 260 18.07 1.99 6.39
CA LEU A 260 19.22 1.34 7.01
C LEU A 260 20.01 0.47 6.04
N MET A 261 19.34 -0.11 5.04
CA MET A 261 19.96 -0.96 4.01
C MET A 261 20.37 -0.18 2.76
N ALA A 262 20.11 1.14 2.72
CA ALA A 262 20.32 1.96 1.54
C ALA A 262 21.80 2.05 1.18
N ARG A 263 22.09 1.85 -0.11
CA ARG A 263 23.44 2.02 -0.67
C ARG A 263 23.51 3.29 -1.50
N GLY A 264 24.59 4.05 -1.32
CA GLY A 264 24.81 5.33 -2.00
C GLY A 264 24.04 6.49 -1.37
N LEU A 265 24.59 7.70 -1.51
CA LEU A 265 24.04 8.91 -0.90
C LEU A 265 22.60 9.20 -1.36
N GLY A 266 22.31 9.02 -2.64
CA GLY A 266 20.97 9.29 -3.20
C GLY A 266 19.86 8.45 -2.54
N ASN A 267 20.07 7.13 -2.39
CA ASN A 267 19.09 6.28 -1.71
C ASN A 267 19.00 6.61 -0.22
N HIS A 268 20.15 6.88 0.41
CA HIS A 268 20.19 7.22 1.82
C HIS A 268 19.39 8.50 2.11
N VAL A 269 19.56 9.54 1.29
CA VAL A 269 18.79 10.79 1.38
C VAL A 269 17.31 10.55 1.07
N LEU A 270 16.99 9.80 0.01
CA LEU A 270 15.60 9.52 -0.39
C LEU A 270 14.81 8.82 0.73
N PHE A 271 15.33 7.69 1.24
CA PHE A 271 14.65 6.94 2.29
C PHE A 271 14.65 7.69 3.63
N GLY A 272 15.73 8.40 3.96
CA GLY A 272 15.77 9.26 5.15
C GLY A 272 14.75 10.39 5.11
N LEU A 273 14.60 11.04 3.95
CA LEU A 273 13.58 12.06 3.73
C LEU A 273 12.17 11.47 3.82
N ALA A 274 11.95 10.30 3.22
CA ALA A 274 10.66 9.61 3.28
C ALA A 274 10.24 9.24 4.71
N VAL A 275 11.16 8.69 5.51
CA VAL A 275 10.89 8.35 6.91
C VAL A 275 10.65 9.62 7.73
N THR A 276 11.50 10.63 7.57
CA THR A 276 11.40 11.89 8.33
C THR A 276 10.11 12.64 8.04
N LEU A 277 9.83 12.89 6.75
CA LEU A 277 8.61 13.57 6.36
C LEU A 277 7.37 12.71 6.65
N GLY A 278 7.45 11.38 6.49
CA GLY A 278 6.38 10.47 6.86
C GLY A 278 6.02 10.53 8.35
N LEU A 279 7.01 10.61 9.24
CA LEU A 279 6.78 10.86 10.67
C LEU A 279 6.14 12.23 10.92
N ALA A 280 6.54 13.26 10.17
CA ALA A 280 5.91 14.57 10.26
C ALA A 280 4.45 14.57 9.78
N GLY A 281 4.16 13.90 8.67
CA GLY A 281 2.80 13.71 8.18
C GLY A 281 1.94 12.92 9.17
N LEU A 282 2.50 11.87 9.78
CA LEU A 282 1.83 11.10 10.83
C LEU A 282 1.53 11.96 12.06
N ALA A 283 2.47 12.82 12.49
CA ALA A 283 2.23 13.80 13.54
C ALA A 283 1.05 14.72 13.16
N LEU A 284 1.06 15.30 11.97
CA LEU A 284 0.01 16.24 11.54
C LEU A 284 -1.37 15.61 11.33
N SER A 285 -1.47 14.27 11.24
CA SER A 285 -2.76 13.57 11.24
C SER A 285 -3.51 13.68 12.57
N LEU A 286 -2.80 13.96 13.68
CA LEU A 286 -3.29 13.90 15.06
C LEU A 286 -4.06 12.60 15.38
N SER A 287 -3.72 11.48 14.72
CA SER A 287 -4.28 10.16 15.03
C SER A 287 -3.53 9.51 16.19
N ARG A 288 -4.21 9.44 17.35
CA ARG A 288 -3.69 8.78 18.57
C ARG A 288 -3.24 7.33 18.30
N GLY A 289 -3.99 6.58 17.50
CA GLY A 289 -3.69 5.18 17.20
C GLY A 289 -2.39 5.02 16.45
N GLY A 290 -2.18 5.80 15.40
CA GLY A 290 -0.93 5.75 14.62
C GLY A 290 0.28 6.23 15.41
N TRP A 291 0.12 7.23 16.28
CA TRP A 291 1.20 7.69 17.16
C TRP A 291 1.62 6.63 18.17
N LEU A 292 0.66 6.01 18.85
CA LEU A 292 0.95 4.96 19.83
C LEU A 292 1.58 3.74 19.15
N ALA A 293 1.06 3.33 18.00
CA ALA A 293 1.58 2.20 17.24
C ALA A 293 3.03 2.45 16.77
N MET A 294 3.30 3.60 16.13
CA MET A 294 4.65 3.91 15.63
C MET A 294 5.65 4.26 16.74
N GLY A 295 5.20 4.98 17.77
CA GLY A 295 6.02 5.30 18.95
C GLY A 295 6.48 4.05 19.70
N LEU A 296 5.71 2.96 19.64
CA LEU A 296 6.11 1.67 20.19
C LEU A 296 6.96 0.85 19.22
N LEU A 297 6.53 0.70 17.97
CA LEU A 297 7.08 -0.30 17.05
C LEU A 297 8.38 0.13 16.38
N LEU A 298 8.55 1.41 16.01
CA LEU A 298 9.79 1.86 15.35
C LEU A 298 11.02 1.75 16.26
N PRO A 299 10.96 2.10 17.56
CA PRO A 299 12.09 1.85 18.47
C PRO A 299 12.42 0.37 18.62
N ILE A 300 11.40 -0.50 18.72
CA ILE A 300 11.60 -1.96 18.81
C ILE A 300 12.26 -2.47 17.52
N GLU A 301 11.83 -1.99 16.36
CA GLU A 301 12.39 -2.35 15.06
C GLU A 301 13.86 -1.93 14.97
N ALA A 302 14.16 -0.67 15.30
CA ALA A 302 15.51 -0.13 15.32
C ALA A 302 16.43 -0.97 16.22
N TRP A 303 15.96 -1.33 17.40
CA TRP A 303 16.68 -2.18 18.34
C TRP A 303 16.89 -3.61 17.82
N LEU A 304 15.86 -4.23 17.24
CA LEU A 304 15.94 -5.58 16.65
C LEU A 304 16.94 -5.61 15.50
N LEU A 305 16.90 -4.62 14.62
CA LEU A 305 17.85 -4.48 13.52
C LEU A 305 19.26 -4.23 14.06
N ALA A 306 19.45 -3.29 15.00
CA ALA A 306 20.77 -2.99 15.58
C ALA A 306 21.47 -4.23 16.17
N ARG A 307 20.72 -5.09 16.88
CA ARG A 307 21.23 -6.33 17.50
C ARG A 307 21.77 -7.36 16.53
N HIS A 308 21.29 -7.37 15.29
CA HIS A 308 21.65 -8.38 14.28
C HIS A 308 22.81 -7.96 13.36
N ARG A 309 23.73 -7.10 13.85
CA ARG A 309 24.94 -6.55 13.18
C ARG A 309 24.69 -5.31 12.30
N PHE A 310 23.91 -4.33 12.78
CA PHE A 310 23.77 -3.01 12.11
C PHE A 310 24.25 -1.81 12.94
N LEU A 311 24.93 -2.03 14.08
CA LEU A 311 25.69 -0.99 14.82
C LEU A 311 26.99 -0.59 14.08
N THR A 312 26.89 -0.35 12.78
CA THR A 312 27.95 0.37 12.06
C THR A 312 27.88 1.85 12.44
N PRO A 313 28.98 2.62 12.35
CA PRO A 313 28.92 4.07 12.54
C PRO A 313 27.85 4.74 11.67
N ARG A 314 27.60 4.19 10.47
CA ARG A 314 26.50 4.60 9.58
C ARG A 314 25.12 4.30 10.19
N GLY A 315 24.90 3.09 10.69
CA GLY A 315 23.64 2.72 11.35
C GLY A 315 23.36 3.56 12.60
N LEU A 316 24.39 3.86 13.39
CA LEU A 316 24.30 4.78 14.52
C LEU A 316 24.01 6.22 14.09
N ALA A 317 24.62 6.70 13.01
CA ALA A 317 24.30 8.01 12.44
C ALA A 317 22.84 8.07 11.96
N VAL A 318 22.34 7.01 11.30
CA VAL A 318 20.93 6.92 10.88
C VAL A 318 19.99 6.99 12.08
N ILE A 319 20.25 6.18 13.10
CA ILE A 319 19.45 6.15 14.33
C ILE A 319 19.53 7.50 15.05
N GLY A 320 20.72 8.10 15.14
CA GLY A 320 20.95 9.40 15.75
C GLY A 320 20.24 10.54 15.02
N THR A 321 20.30 10.56 13.69
CA THR A 321 19.56 11.52 12.86
C THR A 321 18.05 11.31 12.99
N GLY A 322 17.56 10.07 12.93
CA GLY A 322 16.15 9.76 13.15
C GLY A 322 15.66 10.18 14.53
N LEU A 323 16.46 9.94 15.57
CA LEU A 323 16.17 10.36 16.94
C LEU A 323 16.16 11.88 17.07
N PHE A 324 17.17 12.57 16.53
CA PHE A 324 17.24 14.03 16.52
C PHE A 324 16.00 14.63 15.85
N LEU A 325 15.63 14.14 14.68
CA LEU A 325 14.45 14.62 13.95
C LEU A 325 13.15 14.31 14.72
N THR A 326 13.07 13.16 15.38
CA THR A 326 11.94 12.83 16.27
C THR A 326 11.86 13.81 17.44
N LEU A 327 12.98 14.17 18.07
CA LEU A 327 13.02 15.15 19.15
C LEU A 327 12.63 16.56 18.68
N VAL A 328 13.06 16.96 17.49
CA VAL A 328 12.60 18.22 16.86
C VAL A 328 11.09 18.20 16.66
N MET A 329 10.55 17.09 16.16
CA MET A 329 9.09 16.92 15.97
C MET A 329 8.34 16.94 17.30
N VAL A 330 8.86 16.29 18.35
CA VAL A 330 8.30 16.38 19.70
C VAL A 330 8.37 17.81 20.24
N GLY A 331 9.44 18.57 19.96
CA GLY A 331 9.51 19.98 20.33
C GLY A 331 8.47 20.85 19.63
N LEU A 332 8.28 20.64 18.32
CA LEU A 332 7.35 21.44 17.51
C LEU A 332 5.86 21.11 17.77
N PHE A 333 5.55 19.83 18.01
CA PHE A 333 4.17 19.35 18.08
C PHE A 333 3.80 18.72 19.43
N GLY A 334 4.73 18.64 20.38
CA GLY A 334 4.55 17.97 21.67
C GLY A 334 3.44 18.55 22.52
N GLY A 335 3.26 19.89 22.51
CA GLY A 335 2.15 20.53 23.21
C GLY A 335 0.79 20.10 22.66
N GLN A 336 0.62 20.14 21.33
CA GLN A 336 -0.59 19.66 20.67
C GLN A 336 -0.80 18.16 20.89
N ALA A 337 0.28 17.39 20.91
CA ALA A 337 0.24 15.96 21.13
C ALA A 337 -0.19 15.60 22.56
N MET A 338 0.35 16.27 23.57
CA MET A 338 -0.03 16.07 24.98
C MET A 338 -1.50 16.41 25.20
N GLU A 339 -1.97 17.53 24.68
CA GLU A 339 -3.37 17.93 24.80
C GLU A 339 -4.30 16.96 24.05
N ARG A 340 -3.88 16.44 22.89
CA ARG A 340 -4.63 15.43 22.15
C ARG A 340 -4.69 14.09 22.89
N MET A 341 -3.64 13.72 23.63
CA MET A 341 -3.54 12.46 24.38
C MET A 341 -4.25 12.51 25.73
N PHE A 342 -4.19 13.64 26.43
CA PHE A 342 -4.63 13.77 27.83
C PHE A 342 -5.74 14.80 28.06
N GLY A 343 -6.05 15.63 27.05
CA GLY A 343 -7.17 16.57 27.11
C GLY A 343 -8.53 15.86 27.00
N ASP A 344 -9.59 16.61 27.30
CA ASP A 344 -10.96 16.14 27.15
C ASP A 344 -11.22 15.73 25.69
N ASP A 345 -11.78 14.53 25.52
CA ASP A 345 -12.07 13.94 24.22
C ASP A 345 -13.49 14.25 23.73
N GLY A 346 -14.22 15.12 24.46
CA GLY A 346 -15.56 15.58 24.11
C GLY A 346 -16.59 14.45 24.12
N GLY A 347 -16.36 13.40 24.91
CA GLY A 347 -17.23 12.22 24.98
C GLY A 347 -17.00 11.18 23.88
N SER A 348 -15.96 11.33 23.04
CA SER A 348 -15.66 10.39 21.94
C SER A 348 -15.54 8.94 22.40
N LEU A 349 -14.87 8.67 23.53
CA LEU A 349 -14.77 7.35 24.14
C LEU A 349 -16.14 6.77 24.53
N SER A 350 -17.04 7.60 25.08
CA SER A 350 -18.38 7.18 25.49
C SER A 350 -19.27 6.81 24.28
N HIS A 351 -19.18 7.59 23.20
CA HIS A 351 -19.84 7.29 21.93
C HIS A 351 -19.34 5.97 21.33
N ARG A 352 -18.02 5.75 21.33
CA ARG A 352 -17.42 4.49 20.84
C ARG A 352 -17.84 3.28 21.66
N SER A 353 -17.90 3.41 22.99
CA SER A 353 -18.37 2.34 23.87
C SER A 353 -19.82 1.95 23.54
N THR A 354 -20.69 2.95 23.35
CA THR A 354 -22.10 2.75 22.98
C THR A 354 -22.21 2.08 21.60
N MET A 355 -21.44 2.55 20.61
CA MET A 355 -21.42 1.95 19.26
C MET A 355 -20.87 0.52 19.26
N ASN A 356 -19.83 0.24 20.06
CA ASN A 356 -19.29 -1.12 20.23
C ASN A 356 -20.33 -2.05 20.84
N HIS A 357 -21.07 -1.57 21.84
CA HIS A 357 -22.15 -2.34 22.46
C HIS A 357 -23.26 -2.65 21.45
N ALA A 358 -23.69 -1.66 20.66
CA ALA A 358 -24.67 -1.87 19.59
C ALA A 358 -24.15 -2.88 18.55
N ALA A 359 -22.88 -2.78 18.16
CA ALA A 359 -22.28 -3.68 17.18
C ALA A 359 -22.22 -5.12 17.69
N TRP A 360 -21.96 -5.29 18.98
CA TRP A 360 -22.02 -6.59 19.63
C TRP A 360 -23.43 -7.20 19.58
N GLN A 361 -24.48 -6.40 19.83
CA GLN A 361 -25.86 -6.88 19.72
C GLN A 361 -26.22 -7.29 18.29
N VAL A 362 -25.81 -6.52 17.28
CA VAL A 362 -26.01 -6.86 15.86
C VAL A 362 -25.25 -8.14 15.48
N PHE A 363 -24.00 -8.29 15.95
CA PHE A 363 -23.20 -9.51 15.77
C PHE A 363 -23.91 -10.75 16.33
N MET A 364 -24.50 -10.65 17.51
CA MET A 364 -25.20 -11.76 18.18
C MET A 364 -26.41 -12.30 17.41
N ASN A 365 -26.94 -11.56 16.44
CA ASN A 365 -28.02 -12.05 15.58
C ASN A 365 -27.53 -13.07 14.51
N SER A 366 -26.22 -13.10 14.21
CA SER A 366 -25.62 -14.07 13.27
C SER A 366 -24.12 -14.29 13.55
N PRO A 367 -23.76 -14.92 14.69
CA PRO A 367 -22.37 -14.94 15.17
C PRO A 367 -21.43 -15.82 14.34
N PHE A 368 -21.95 -16.81 13.61
CA PHE A 368 -21.11 -17.76 12.87
C PHE A 368 -20.74 -17.27 11.47
N ILE A 369 -21.74 -16.81 10.71
CA ILE A 369 -21.60 -16.43 9.30
C ILE A 369 -21.72 -14.91 9.07
N GLY A 370 -22.12 -14.14 10.09
CA GLY A 370 -22.26 -12.69 10.00
C GLY A 370 -23.54 -12.24 9.29
N GLN A 371 -23.62 -10.93 9.04
CA GLN A 371 -24.77 -10.25 8.44
C GLN A 371 -24.57 -9.90 6.96
N GLY A 372 -23.58 -10.50 6.30
CA GLY A 372 -23.20 -10.17 4.93
C GLY A 372 -21.93 -9.34 4.90
N LEU A 373 -20.96 -9.74 4.08
CA LEU A 373 -19.77 -8.95 3.81
C LEU A 373 -20.20 -7.58 3.23
N ASN A 374 -19.59 -6.49 3.69
CA ASN A 374 -19.89 -5.13 3.23
C ASN A 374 -21.35 -4.69 3.49
N ASN A 375 -22.04 -5.33 4.45
CA ASN A 375 -23.42 -5.03 4.84
C ASN A 375 -23.55 -4.45 6.25
N PHE A 376 -22.47 -3.93 6.85
CA PHE A 376 -22.53 -3.40 8.21
C PHE A 376 -23.62 -2.36 8.40
N ALA A 377 -23.65 -1.33 7.56
CA ALA A 377 -24.64 -0.25 7.63
C ALA A 377 -26.10 -0.76 7.48
N PRO A 378 -26.48 -1.50 6.42
CA PRO A 378 -27.85 -1.99 6.30
C PRO A 378 -28.21 -3.03 7.37
N ALA A 379 -27.26 -3.82 7.87
CA ALA A 379 -27.50 -4.73 8.99
C ALA A 379 -27.78 -3.97 10.28
N PHE A 380 -27.02 -2.90 10.55
CA PHE A 380 -27.23 -2.04 11.71
C PHE A 380 -28.59 -1.34 11.67
N ALA A 381 -28.93 -0.72 10.54
CA ALA A 381 -30.20 -0.03 10.35
C ALA A 381 -31.41 -0.95 10.59
N ARG A 382 -31.25 -2.25 10.31
CA ARG A 382 -32.31 -3.26 10.51
C ARG A 382 -32.35 -3.84 11.92
N LEU A 383 -31.19 -4.05 12.56
CA LEU A 383 -31.06 -4.92 13.73
C LEU A 383 -30.68 -4.21 15.03
N ASP A 384 -30.18 -2.97 14.97
CA ASP A 384 -29.86 -2.22 16.18
C ASP A 384 -31.14 -1.85 16.95
N LYS A 385 -31.23 -2.34 18.19
CA LYS A 385 -32.34 -2.05 19.12
C LYS A 385 -31.93 -1.09 20.23
N THR A 386 -30.67 -0.68 20.29
CA THR A 386 -30.12 0.17 21.36
C THR A 386 -30.42 1.66 21.14
N GLY A 387 -30.91 2.03 19.97
CA GLY A 387 -31.08 3.43 19.58
C GLY A 387 -29.76 4.13 19.21
N ALA A 388 -28.63 3.43 19.28
CA ALA A 388 -27.31 3.94 18.91
C ALA A 388 -27.20 4.26 17.41
N THR A 389 -28.13 3.77 16.59
CA THR A 389 -28.27 4.09 15.16
C THR A 389 -28.23 5.61 14.89
N GLY A 390 -28.74 6.44 15.81
CA GLY A 390 -28.68 7.90 15.71
C GLY A 390 -27.29 8.51 15.94
N LEU A 391 -26.35 7.76 16.55
CA LEU A 391 -24.95 8.17 16.74
C LEU A 391 -24.13 8.01 15.45
N PHE A 392 -24.60 7.18 14.54
CA PHE A 392 -24.06 7.02 13.20
C PHE A 392 -24.64 8.12 12.30
N GLY A 393 -24.25 9.38 12.54
CA GLY A 393 -24.64 10.53 11.69
C GLY A 393 -24.00 10.48 10.30
N PRO A 394 -24.38 11.36 9.33
CA PRO A 394 -24.05 11.35 7.88
C PRO A 394 -22.59 11.09 7.46
N VAL A 395 -21.66 11.14 8.41
CA VAL A 395 -20.20 11.13 8.21
C VAL A 395 -19.49 10.04 9.06
N ASN A 396 -20.16 9.44 10.06
CA ASN A 396 -19.57 8.53 11.07
C ASN A 396 -20.35 7.21 11.19
N HIS A 397 -20.49 6.45 10.09
CA HIS A 397 -21.46 5.36 10.00
C HIS A 397 -20.96 3.95 10.34
N VAL A 398 -19.81 3.81 10.99
CA VAL A 398 -19.26 2.50 11.38
C VAL A 398 -18.65 2.51 12.76
N VAL A 399 -18.61 1.33 13.36
CA VAL A 399 -17.98 1.13 14.66
C VAL A 399 -16.48 1.42 14.55
N HIS A 400 -15.95 2.23 15.49
CA HIS A 400 -14.52 2.51 15.61
C HIS A 400 -13.75 1.38 16.28
N ASN A 401 -13.97 0.16 15.76
CA ASN A 401 -13.31 -1.07 16.15
C ASN A 401 -13.35 -2.02 14.94
N MET A 402 -12.22 -2.15 14.25
CA MET A 402 -12.07 -2.98 13.06
C MET A 402 -12.49 -4.44 13.29
N TYR A 403 -12.28 -4.96 14.51
CA TYR A 403 -12.57 -6.34 14.84
C TYR A 403 -14.07 -6.60 14.93
N LEU A 404 -14.80 -5.75 15.65
CA LEU A 404 -16.26 -5.81 15.70
C LEU A 404 -16.86 -5.53 14.32
N PHE A 405 -16.29 -4.60 13.57
CA PHE A 405 -16.70 -4.30 12.21
C PHE A 405 -16.61 -5.53 11.30
N ALA A 406 -15.48 -6.24 11.31
CA ALA A 406 -15.31 -7.49 10.56
C ALA A 406 -16.24 -8.61 11.07
N ALA A 407 -16.30 -8.80 12.39
CA ALA A 407 -17.10 -9.87 13.00
C ALA A 407 -18.59 -9.74 12.70
N VAL A 408 -19.16 -8.52 12.72
CA VAL A 408 -20.58 -8.28 12.37
C VAL A 408 -20.90 -8.76 10.96
N GLU A 409 -20.01 -8.50 10.00
CA GLU A 409 -20.30 -8.78 8.59
C GLU A 409 -20.08 -10.24 8.19
N VAL A 410 -19.03 -10.89 8.71
CA VAL A 410 -18.66 -12.25 8.26
C VAL A 410 -18.69 -13.31 9.37
N GLY A 411 -19.09 -12.94 10.58
CA GLY A 411 -19.14 -13.84 11.73
C GLY A 411 -17.77 -14.38 12.12
N ILE A 412 -17.73 -15.31 13.08
CA ILE A 412 -16.47 -15.88 13.57
C ILE A 412 -15.71 -16.68 12.51
N ILE A 413 -16.43 -17.30 11.55
CA ILE A 413 -15.82 -18.09 10.47
C ILE A 413 -15.01 -17.17 9.55
N GLY A 414 -15.62 -16.10 9.06
CA GLY A 414 -14.88 -15.14 8.23
C GLY A 414 -13.89 -14.32 9.04
N PHE A 415 -14.19 -14.00 10.30
CA PHE A 415 -13.27 -13.30 11.18
C PHE A 415 -11.95 -14.07 11.40
N ALA A 416 -12.00 -15.41 11.44
CA ALA A 416 -10.78 -16.23 11.47
C ALA A 416 -9.94 -16.06 10.19
N GLY A 417 -10.57 -16.02 9.01
CA GLY A 417 -9.90 -15.70 7.75
C GLY A 417 -9.29 -14.30 7.74
N PHE A 418 -10.04 -13.30 8.23
CA PHE A 418 -9.58 -11.92 8.41
C PHE A 418 -8.32 -11.83 9.28
N LEU A 419 -8.35 -12.43 10.48
CA LEU A 419 -7.18 -12.49 11.36
C LEU A 419 -6.04 -13.29 10.72
N GLY A 420 -6.35 -14.31 9.91
CA GLY A 420 -5.38 -15.08 9.15
C GLY A 420 -4.56 -14.24 8.18
N ILE A 421 -5.15 -13.21 7.54
CA ILE A 421 -4.45 -12.32 6.58
C ILE A 421 -3.28 -11.64 7.29
N PHE A 422 -3.54 -11.06 8.45
CA PHE A 422 -2.51 -10.40 9.25
C PHE A 422 -1.61 -11.40 9.96
N GLY A 423 -2.18 -12.41 10.60
CA GLY A 423 -1.45 -13.41 11.38
C GLY A 423 -0.41 -14.18 10.57
N ILE A 424 -0.77 -14.61 9.35
CA ILE A 424 0.19 -15.29 8.46
C ILE A 424 1.24 -14.31 7.95
N GLY A 425 0.85 -13.08 7.56
CA GLY A 425 1.80 -12.04 7.16
C GLY A 425 2.83 -11.73 8.25
N ILE A 426 2.38 -11.52 9.48
CA ILE A 426 3.22 -11.27 10.66
C ILE A 426 4.11 -12.48 10.95
N TYR A 427 3.56 -13.70 10.94
CA TYR A 427 4.33 -14.92 11.16
C TYR A 427 5.45 -15.07 10.13
N LEU A 428 5.15 -14.90 8.84
CA LEU A 428 6.13 -15.00 7.77
C LEU A 428 7.17 -13.89 7.83
N GLY A 429 6.77 -12.67 8.19
CA GLY A 429 7.69 -11.54 8.40
C GLY A 429 8.65 -11.79 9.56
N ILE A 430 8.16 -12.21 10.73
CA ILE A 430 9.00 -12.56 11.90
C ILE A 430 9.91 -13.76 11.58
N ARG A 431 9.38 -14.78 10.91
CA ARG A 431 10.17 -15.94 10.47
C ARG A 431 11.26 -15.51 9.50
N GLY A 432 10.93 -14.65 8.53
CA GLY A 432 11.86 -14.09 7.56
C GLY A 432 12.98 -13.30 8.23
N PHE A 433 12.64 -12.40 9.14
CA PHE A 433 13.62 -11.66 9.95
C PHE A 433 14.61 -12.59 10.67
N ARG A 434 14.12 -13.70 11.26
CA ARG A 434 14.95 -14.67 12.02
C ARG A 434 15.77 -15.60 11.12
N LYS A 435 15.29 -15.93 9.92
CA LYS A 435 15.85 -17.01 9.09
C LYS A 435 16.57 -16.53 7.84
N TYR A 436 16.15 -15.41 7.24
CA TYR A 436 16.80 -14.91 6.03
C TYR A 436 18.25 -14.56 6.31
N ARG A 437 19.10 -14.58 5.30
CA ARG A 437 20.51 -14.17 5.42
C ARG A 437 20.76 -12.79 4.85
N SER A 438 20.01 -12.38 3.82
CA SER A 438 20.12 -11.05 3.21
C SER A 438 19.65 -9.96 4.19
N PRO A 439 20.46 -8.92 4.44
CA PRO A 439 20.06 -7.76 5.24
C PRO A 439 18.77 -7.10 4.74
N LEU A 440 18.64 -6.94 3.42
CA LEU A 440 17.46 -6.35 2.79
C LEU A 440 16.22 -7.25 2.94
N SER A 441 16.33 -8.55 2.70
CA SER A 441 15.19 -9.46 2.88
C SER A 441 14.73 -9.48 4.35
N ARG A 442 15.68 -9.43 5.30
CA ARG A 442 15.36 -9.34 6.74
C ARG A 442 14.63 -8.05 7.08
N SER A 443 15.10 -6.91 6.57
CA SER A 443 14.48 -5.61 6.86
C SER A 443 13.08 -5.50 6.25
N ILE A 444 12.88 -5.97 5.01
CA ILE A 444 11.54 -6.04 4.39
C ILE A 444 10.62 -6.93 5.23
N ALA A 445 11.10 -8.11 5.65
CA ALA A 445 10.29 -9.05 6.43
C ALA A 445 9.86 -8.46 7.79
N LEU A 446 10.78 -7.79 8.49
CA LEU A 446 10.48 -7.15 9.77
C LEU A 446 9.56 -5.94 9.60
N GLY A 447 9.87 -5.06 8.64
CA GLY A 447 9.09 -3.85 8.37
C GLY A 447 7.66 -4.17 7.96
N VAL A 448 7.44 -5.18 7.11
CA VAL A 448 6.07 -5.64 6.80
C VAL A 448 5.37 -6.16 8.05
N ALA A 449 6.02 -7.02 8.86
CA ALA A 449 5.39 -7.53 10.08
C ALA A 449 4.98 -6.39 11.02
N PHE A 450 5.84 -5.39 11.20
CA PHE A 450 5.60 -4.27 12.11
C PHE A 450 4.54 -3.31 11.57
N GLY A 451 4.49 -3.06 10.26
CA GLY A 451 3.38 -2.33 9.65
C GLY A 451 2.03 -3.04 9.85
N LEU A 452 1.98 -4.37 9.70
CA LEU A 452 0.76 -5.14 9.95
C LEU A 452 0.37 -5.14 11.43
N VAL A 453 1.33 -5.24 12.37
CA VAL A 453 1.06 -5.11 13.81
C VAL A 453 0.54 -3.71 14.14
N ALA A 454 1.12 -2.66 13.58
CA ALA A 454 0.66 -1.28 13.76
C ALA A 454 -0.80 -1.11 13.35
N HIS A 455 -1.14 -1.64 12.18
CA HIS A 455 -2.49 -1.64 11.66
C HIS A 455 -3.49 -2.34 12.61
N LEU A 456 -3.12 -3.50 13.16
CA LEU A 456 -3.95 -4.19 14.14
C LEU A 456 -4.12 -3.41 15.44
N LEU A 457 -3.06 -2.76 15.94
CA LEU A 457 -3.12 -1.93 17.14
C LEU A 457 -4.04 -0.72 16.93
N HIS A 458 -3.87 0.01 15.84
CA HIS A 458 -4.71 1.14 15.50
C HIS A 458 -6.17 0.72 15.22
N GLY A 459 -6.39 -0.46 14.63
CA GLY A 459 -7.70 -1.05 14.38
C GLY A 459 -8.53 -1.38 15.63
N THR A 460 -7.95 -1.29 16.83
CA THR A 460 -8.71 -1.41 18.09
C THR A 460 -9.61 -0.19 18.36
N ILE A 461 -9.26 0.96 17.78
CA ILE A 461 -9.91 2.26 18.04
C ILE A 461 -10.35 2.98 16.75
N ASP A 462 -10.26 2.31 15.60
CA ASP A 462 -10.69 2.81 14.31
C ASP A 462 -11.09 1.63 13.39
N PRO A 463 -12.06 1.79 12.45
CA PRO A 463 -12.51 0.72 11.55
C PRO A 463 -11.47 0.14 10.57
N GLY A 464 -10.37 0.83 10.27
CA GLY A 464 -9.20 0.23 9.61
C GLY A 464 -9.37 -0.20 8.14
N PHE A 465 -8.72 -1.31 7.77
CA PHE A 465 -8.38 -1.71 6.39
C PHE A 465 -9.55 -1.71 5.41
N ARG A 466 -10.76 -2.12 5.83
CA ARG A 466 -11.86 -2.36 4.89
C ARG A 466 -12.62 -1.12 4.48
N LEU A 467 -12.55 -0.03 5.23
CA LEU A 467 -13.18 1.23 4.83
C LEU A 467 -12.39 2.01 3.79
N SER A 468 -11.08 1.77 3.69
CA SER A 468 -10.23 2.48 2.75
C SER A 468 -9.60 1.52 1.76
N LEU A 469 -10.00 1.65 0.50
CA LEU A 469 -9.36 0.96 -0.60
C LEU A 469 -7.84 1.29 -0.68
N PRO A 470 -7.38 2.54 -0.52
CA PRO A 470 -5.96 2.86 -0.40
C PRO A 470 -5.21 2.05 0.67
N VAL A 471 -5.73 2.00 1.90
CA VAL A 471 -5.14 1.22 3.00
C VAL A 471 -5.14 -0.27 2.63
N SER A 472 -6.19 -0.74 1.98
CA SER A 472 -6.25 -2.11 1.50
C SER A 472 -5.22 -2.47 0.45
N GLN A 473 -4.97 -1.58 -0.49
CA GLN A 473 -3.94 -1.74 -1.50
C GLN A 473 -2.55 -1.78 -0.86
N VAL A 474 -2.27 -0.95 0.14
CA VAL A 474 -0.98 -0.99 0.84
C VAL A 474 -0.76 -2.34 1.51
N ILE A 475 -1.75 -2.88 2.22
CA ILE A 475 -1.63 -4.21 2.85
C ILE A 475 -1.40 -5.31 1.79
N ALA A 476 -2.10 -5.26 0.66
CA ALA A 476 -1.87 -6.17 -0.47
C ALA A 476 -0.43 -6.11 -0.99
N VAL A 477 0.12 -4.89 -1.14
CA VAL A 477 1.50 -4.64 -1.54
C VAL A 477 2.47 -5.20 -0.51
N LEU A 478 2.27 -4.95 0.78
CA LEU A 478 3.14 -5.45 1.86
C LEU A 478 3.20 -6.98 1.89
N LEU A 479 2.05 -7.65 1.77
CA LEU A 479 1.99 -9.11 1.70
C LEU A 479 2.69 -9.65 0.44
N GLY A 480 2.59 -8.94 -0.69
CA GLY A 480 3.34 -9.24 -1.90
C GLY A 480 4.86 -9.10 -1.68
N LEU A 481 5.29 -8.05 -0.97
CA LEU A 481 6.70 -7.81 -0.66
C LEU A 481 7.32 -8.90 0.22
N LEU A 482 6.57 -9.53 1.12
CA LEU A 482 7.05 -10.69 1.88
C LEU A 482 7.45 -11.84 0.96
N GLN A 483 6.61 -12.15 -0.03
CA GLN A 483 6.92 -13.19 -1.02
C GLN A 483 8.11 -12.77 -1.89
N ALA A 484 8.16 -11.52 -2.35
CA ALA A 484 9.26 -11.01 -3.15
C ALA A 484 10.60 -11.10 -2.38
N ALA A 485 10.61 -10.76 -1.08
CA ALA A 485 11.79 -10.86 -0.22
C ALA A 485 12.26 -12.31 -0.03
N PHE A 486 11.33 -13.27 0.06
CA PHE A 486 11.61 -14.70 0.13
C PHE A 486 12.22 -15.23 -1.18
N LEU A 487 11.54 -14.98 -2.31
CA LEU A 487 11.94 -15.52 -3.61
C LEU A 487 13.30 -15.01 -4.08
N ASN A 488 13.63 -13.77 -3.70
CA ASN A 488 14.84 -13.09 -4.13
C ASN A 488 15.96 -13.14 -3.08
N GLU A 489 15.77 -13.84 -1.95
CA GLU A 489 16.73 -13.91 -0.84
C GLU A 489 18.13 -14.32 -1.31
N ARG A 490 18.22 -15.35 -2.16
CA ARG A 490 19.51 -15.85 -2.69
C ARG A 490 20.20 -14.84 -3.60
N SER A 491 19.44 -14.11 -4.42
CA SER A 491 19.97 -13.09 -5.33
C SER A 491 20.61 -11.91 -4.58
N PHE A 492 20.05 -11.54 -3.42
CA PHE A 492 20.62 -10.47 -2.59
C PHE A 492 21.88 -10.89 -1.81
N LEU A 493 22.10 -12.20 -1.63
CA LEU A 493 23.33 -12.72 -1.02
C LEU A 493 24.51 -12.72 -1.99
N SER A 494 24.24 -12.84 -3.30
CA SER A 494 25.26 -12.81 -4.35
C SER A 494 25.73 -11.40 -4.70
N GLU A 495 25.05 -10.35 -4.24
CA GLU A 495 25.57 -9.00 -4.35
C GLU A 495 26.77 -8.84 -3.38
N PRO A 496 27.94 -8.34 -3.84
CA PRO A 496 29.12 -8.23 -2.99
C PRO A 496 28.80 -7.50 -1.69
N ASN A 497 28.99 -8.18 -0.55
CA ASN A 497 28.94 -7.53 0.75
C ASN A 497 30.11 -6.52 0.82
N ALA A 498 29.81 -5.24 1.02
CA ALA A 498 30.83 -4.21 1.21
C ALA A 498 31.74 -4.50 2.41
N ILE A 499 31.26 -5.28 3.40
CA ILE A 499 32.10 -5.75 4.52
C ILE A 499 33.22 -6.67 4.03
N GLN A 500 32.94 -7.54 3.04
CA GLN A 500 33.98 -8.32 2.40
C GLN A 500 34.84 -7.44 1.49
N ALA A 501 34.27 -6.48 0.76
CA ALA A 501 35.07 -5.58 -0.08
C ALA A 501 36.05 -4.70 0.74
N GLU A 502 35.64 -4.19 1.90
CA GLU A 502 36.52 -3.47 2.84
C GLU A 502 37.56 -4.42 3.48
N GLU A 503 37.20 -5.65 3.85
CA GLU A 503 38.18 -6.66 4.31
C GLU A 503 39.19 -7.06 3.21
N TRP A 504 38.76 -7.10 1.95
CA TRP A 504 39.63 -7.38 0.81
C TRP A 504 40.56 -6.21 0.50
N LEU A 505 40.11 -4.97 0.71
CA LEU A 505 40.89 -3.74 0.49
C LEU A 505 41.81 -3.39 1.67
N THR A 506 41.52 -3.88 2.88
CA THR A 506 42.32 -3.62 4.10
C THR A 506 43.34 -4.71 4.41
N ARG A 507 43.31 -5.85 3.70
CA ARG A 507 44.38 -6.85 3.77
C ARG A 507 45.60 -6.33 3.01
N PRO A 508 46.76 -6.14 3.66
CA PRO A 508 47.98 -5.85 2.91
C PRO A 508 48.23 -7.00 1.92
N PRO A 509 48.70 -6.72 0.70
CA PRO A 509 49.05 -7.77 -0.24
C PRO A 509 50.03 -8.71 0.46
N ARG A 510 49.69 -9.99 0.55
CA ARG A 510 50.66 -11.02 0.94
C ARG A 510 51.79 -10.92 -0.07
N LEU A 511 52.91 -10.32 0.33
CA LEU A 511 54.18 -10.43 -0.38
C LEU A 511 54.40 -11.93 -0.58
N LEU A 512 54.35 -12.37 -1.83
CA LEU A 512 54.85 -13.66 -2.25
C LEU A 512 56.30 -13.71 -1.77
N GLY A 513 56.53 -14.46 -0.70
CA GLY A 513 57.84 -14.67 -0.12
C GLY A 513 58.78 -15.21 -1.19
N ALA A 514 59.90 -14.53 -1.36
CA ALA A 514 61.01 -14.99 -2.15
C ALA A 514 61.54 -16.31 -1.55
N GLU A 515 61.19 -17.44 -2.16
CA GLU A 515 61.92 -18.68 -1.96
C GLU A 515 63.29 -18.54 -2.66
N ARG A 516 64.31 -18.21 -1.86
CA ARG A 516 65.70 -18.47 -2.21
C ARG A 516 65.96 -19.96 -1.97
N HIS A 517 66.07 -20.74 -3.03
CA HIS A 517 66.77 -22.02 -3.00
C HIS A 517 68.26 -21.79 -3.30
N PRO A 518 69.20 -22.14 -2.40
CA PRO A 518 70.61 -22.22 -2.75
C PRO A 518 70.91 -23.56 -3.42
N LEU A 519 71.83 -23.49 -4.38
CA LEU A 519 72.51 -24.61 -5.03
C LEU A 519 73.09 -25.61 -4.02
N ARG A 520 72.75 -26.89 -4.17
CA ARG A 520 73.66 -28.04 -4.20
C ARG A 520 72.95 -29.29 -4.65
#